data_AF-A0A4Y7PL29-F1
#
_entry.id   AF-A0A4Y7PL29-F1
#
_cell.length_a   1.000
_cell.length_b   1.000
_cell.length_c   1.000
_cell.angle_alpha   90.00
_cell.angle_beta   90.00
_cell.angle_gamma   90.00
#
_symmetry.space_group_name_H-M   'P 1'
#
loop_
_entity.id
_entity.type
_entity.pdbx_description
1 polymer ?
#
loop_
_entity_poly.entity_id
_entity_poly.type
_entity_poly.pdbx_seq_one_letter_code
_entity_poly.pdbx_strand_id
1 'polypeptide(L)'
;MTSYGSRQGGQVLPPYRNARVTLLALTWALGVIGGAFGLNALIQGNRSKSEVKKSVQAGITLTIDSNDIDTAGIFLAVFCTLLSVISSLFLPSHLPSSFPLSFPLPSILSITGPRSSNPTRAIRVQAFTLLALSLLILSALVPYDLFAIERSAKISAMIGKLSVPDSELQEQEKGLGISAKYWDSNFIRWQALSSIPAFLLSLLASLLHLHTANVLSKSISTNVLTRPTNGNAPTYTYTTRMRTRTMTVATDSGSLKDTEVGSVEEIEKV
;
A
#
# COMPACT_ATOMS: atom_id res chain seq x y z
N MET A 1 7.73 23.20 -11.91
CA MET A 1 8.83 22.64 -12.73
C MET A 1 8.59 21.15 -12.95
N THR A 2 7.82 20.82 -13.98
CA THR A 2 7.58 19.44 -14.44
C THR A 2 8.64 19.12 -15.48
N SER A 3 9.69 18.39 -15.08
CA SER A 3 10.73 17.91 -15.98
C SER A 3 10.08 16.98 -17.02
N TYR A 4 9.95 17.48 -18.25
CA TYR A 4 9.49 16.69 -19.39
C TYR A 4 10.60 15.70 -19.75
N GLY A 5 10.33 14.42 -19.54
CA GLY A 5 11.28 13.34 -19.75
C GLY A 5 11.84 13.33 -21.17
N SER A 6 13.17 13.32 -21.27
CA SER A 6 13.90 13.10 -22.52
C SER A 6 13.48 11.76 -23.13
N ARG A 7 12.97 11.81 -24.37
CA ARG A 7 12.74 10.62 -25.22
C ARG A 7 14.09 9.89 -25.43
N GLN A 8 14.33 8.81 -24.70
CA GLN A 8 15.27 7.78 -25.11
C GLN A 8 14.47 6.61 -25.70
N GLY A 9 14.62 6.38 -27.01
CA GLY A 9 14.25 5.12 -27.68
C GLY A 9 12.82 4.63 -27.47
N GLY A 10 11.81 5.36 -27.98
CA GLY A 10 10.47 4.80 -28.27
C GLY A 10 9.60 4.34 -27.09
N GLN A 11 10.10 4.26 -25.86
CA GLN A 11 9.32 3.87 -24.69
C GLN A 11 8.83 5.09 -23.93
N VAL A 12 7.50 5.28 -23.88
CA VAL A 12 6.87 6.29 -23.03
C VAL A 12 7.01 5.83 -21.59
N LEU A 13 8.01 6.35 -20.87
CA LEU A 13 8.15 6.09 -19.44
C LEU A 13 6.91 6.62 -18.70
N PRO A 14 6.32 5.82 -17.78
CA PRO A 14 5.17 6.28 -17.01
C PRO A 14 5.54 7.52 -16.17
N PRO A 15 4.64 8.51 -16.06
CA PRO A 15 4.92 9.71 -15.29
C PRO A 15 5.13 9.37 -13.81
N TYR A 16 5.96 10.17 -13.13
CA TYR A 16 6.26 10.05 -11.69
C TYR A 16 6.85 8.71 -11.23
N ARG A 17 7.63 8.02 -12.08
CA ARG A 17 8.27 6.74 -11.75
C ARG A 17 8.99 6.78 -10.40
N ASN A 18 9.86 7.77 -10.17
CA ASN A 18 10.67 7.84 -8.95
C ASN A 18 9.80 8.00 -7.71
N ALA A 19 8.80 8.89 -7.75
CA ALA A 19 7.88 9.11 -6.63
C ALA A 19 7.09 7.83 -6.27
N ARG A 20 6.67 7.05 -7.27
CA ARG A 20 5.99 5.76 -7.05
C ARG A 20 6.89 4.76 -6.34
N VAL A 21 8.16 4.65 -6.76
CA VAL A 21 9.12 3.73 -6.12
C VAL A 21 9.42 4.16 -4.70
N THR A 22 9.66 5.45 -4.47
CA THR A 22 9.91 5.98 -3.12
C THR A 22 8.75 5.72 -2.18
N LEU A 23 7.51 6.01 -2.61
CA LEU A 23 6.32 5.72 -1.80
C LEU A 23 6.17 4.23 -1.54
N LEU A 24 6.36 3.38 -2.56
CA LEU A 24 6.24 1.93 -2.40
C LEU A 24 7.31 1.37 -1.45
N ALA A 25 8.54 1.90 -1.50
CA ALA A 25 9.63 1.51 -0.60
C ALA A 25 9.38 1.96 0.85
N LEU A 26 8.83 3.16 1.04
CA LEU A 26 8.43 3.63 2.37
C LEU A 26 7.26 2.81 2.93
N THR A 27 6.24 2.54 2.12
CA THR A 27 5.12 1.67 2.48
C THR A 27 5.60 0.27 2.85
N TRP A 28 6.56 -0.28 2.09
CA TRP A 28 7.21 -1.54 2.41
C TRP A 28 7.89 -1.50 3.77
N ALA A 29 8.77 -0.52 4.00
CA ALA A 29 9.53 -0.39 5.25
C ALA A 29 8.61 -0.24 6.46
N LEU A 30 7.59 0.61 6.37
CA LEU A 30 6.62 0.79 7.45
C LEU A 30 5.74 -0.44 7.66
N GLY A 31 5.40 -1.18 6.60
CA GLY A 31 4.71 -2.47 6.72
C GLY A 31 5.53 -3.48 7.52
N VAL A 32 6.84 -3.56 7.28
CA VAL A 32 7.77 -4.42 8.07
C VAL A 32 7.80 -3.95 9.52
N ILE A 33 7.97 -2.66 9.77
CA ILE A 33 8.06 -2.09 11.12
C ILE A 33 6.75 -2.32 11.89
N GLY A 34 5.59 -2.04 11.29
CA GLY A 34 4.29 -2.27 11.91
C GLY A 34 4.02 -3.75 12.21
N GLY A 35 4.42 -4.64 11.29
CA GLY A 35 4.37 -6.09 11.51
C GLY A 35 5.27 -6.55 12.67
N ALA A 36 6.49 -6.04 12.74
CA ALA A 36 7.44 -6.36 13.81
C ALA A 36 6.96 -5.88 15.18
N PHE A 37 6.43 -4.66 15.28
CA PHE A 37 5.85 -4.15 16.53
C PHE A 37 4.62 -4.97 16.95
N GLY A 38 3.75 -5.35 16.02
CA GLY A 38 2.61 -6.21 16.31
C GLY A 38 3.01 -7.59 16.83
N LEU A 39 4.03 -8.22 16.23
CA LEU A 39 4.55 -9.50 16.73
C LEU A 39 5.21 -9.36 18.10
N ASN A 40 5.96 -8.27 18.32
CA ASN A 40 6.57 -8.00 19.61
C ASN A 40 5.51 -7.77 20.70
N ALA A 41 4.43 -7.04 20.40
CA ALA A 41 3.30 -6.86 21.32
C ALA A 41 2.65 -8.19 21.71
N LEU A 42 2.47 -9.11 20.77
CA LEU A 42 1.96 -10.46 21.03
C LEU A 42 2.89 -11.27 21.96
N ILE A 43 4.20 -11.23 21.70
CA ILE A 43 5.19 -11.94 22.53
C ILE A 43 5.23 -11.35 23.94
N GLN A 44 5.27 -10.02 24.07
CA GLN A 44 5.30 -9.36 25.37
C GLN A 44 4.00 -9.57 26.14
N GLY A 45 2.85 -9.45 25.49
CA GLY A 45 1.55 -9.71 26.11
C GLY A 45 1.44 -11.12 26.68
N ASN A 46 1.94 -12.13 25.96
CA ASN A 46 1.95 -13.51 26.45
C ASN A 46 2.95 -13.72 27.60
N ARG A 47 4.12 -13.07 27.57
CA ARG A 47 5.08 -13.12 28.67
C ARG A 47 4.51 -12.50 29.94
N SER A 48 3.95 -11.30 29.86
CA SER A 48 3.31 -10.64 31.01
C SER A 48 2.20 -11.50 31.61
N LYS A 49 1.32 -12.08 30.78
CA LYS A 49 0.28 -13.03 31.25
C LYS A 49 0.88 -14.24 31.96
N SER A 50 1.98 -14.79 31.47
CA SER A 50 2.67 -15.92 32.10
C SER A 50 3.33 -15.53 33.42
N GLU A 51 3.96 -14.36 33.49
CA GLU A 51 4.60 -13.85 34.71
C GLU A 51 3.58 -13.55 35.81
N VAL A 52 2.45 -12.94 35.47
CA VAL A 52 1.35 -12.74 36.43
C VAL A 52 0.85 -14.09 36.93
N LYS A 53 0.56 -15.03 36.05
CA LYS A 53 0.10 -16.38 36.44
C LYS A 53 1.08 -17.13 37.34
N LYS A 54 2.39 -16.93 37.17
CA LYS A 54 3.44 -17.54 38.02
C LYS A 54 3.59 -16.86 39.37
N SER A 55 3.25 -15.58 39.47
CA SER A 55 3.39 -14.80 40.71
C SER A 55 2.22 -15.00 41.67
N VAL A 56 1.10 -15.51 41.18
CA VAL A 56 -0.07 -15.83 42.00
C VAL A 56 0.17 -17.13 42.78
N GLN A 57 -0.13 -17.12 44.08
CA GLN A 57 0.03 -18.27 44.98
C GLN A 57 -0.73 -19.52 44.50
N ALA A 58 -0.19 -20.70 44.83
CA ALA A 58 -0.82 -21.97 44.52
C ALA A 58 -2.24 -22.05 45.11
N GLY A 59 -3.24 -22.29 44.26
CA GLY A 59 -4.65 -22.41 44.65
C GLY A 59 -5.59 -21.32 44.09
N ILE A 60 -5.05 -20.28 43.47
CA ILE A 60 -5.85 -19.22 42.82
C ILE A 60 -5.80 -19.39 41.30
N THR A 61 -6.95 -19.47 40.65
CA THR A 61 -7.05 -19.50 39.19
C THR A 61 -7.26 -18.08 38.69
N LEU A 62 -6.29 -17.56 37.96
CA LEU A 62 -6.35 -16.22 37.36
C LEU A 62 -6.67 -16.32 35.86
N THR A 63 -7.82 -15.78 35.49
CA THR A 63 -8.27 -15.65 34.09
C THR A 63 -8.15 -14.20 33.68
N ILE A 64 -7.29 -13.94 32.69
CA ILE A 64 -7.13 -12.61 32.08
C ILE A 64 -7.78 -12.70 30.71
N ASP A 65 -8.91 -12.01 30.53
CA ASP A 65 -9.54 -11.88 29.22
C ASP A 65 -9.08 -10.58 28.55
N SER A 66 -8.34 -10.74 27.46
CA SER A 66 -7.90 -9.66 26.57
C SER A 66 -8.14 -9.97 25.10
N ASN A 67 -9.13 -10.81 24.83
CA ASN A 67 -9.36 -11.34 23.49
C ASN A 67 -9.72 -10.25 22.47
N ASP A 68 -10.32 -9.16 22.93
CA ASP A 68 -10.74 -8.04 22.10
C ASP A 68 -9.55 -7.31 21.45
N ILE A 69 -8.58 -6.88 22.26
CA ILE A 69 -7.39 -6.18 21.78
C ILE A 69 -6.41 -7.13 21.08
N ASP A 70 -6.30 -8.37 21.55
CA ASP A 70 -5.40 -9.36 20.96
C ASP A 70 -5.85 -9.70 19.53
N THR A 71 -7.15 -9.91 19.32
CA THR A 71 -7.70 -10.21 17.99
C THR A 71 -7.50 -9.03 17.03
N ALA A 72 -7.83 -7.80 17.45
CA ALA A 72 -7.62 -6.61 16.62
C ALA A 72 -6.13 -6.38 16.30
N GLY A 73 -5.26 -6.58 17.29
CA GLY A 73 -3.81 -6.45 17.15
C GLY A 73 -3.21 -7.48 16.20
N ILE A 74 -3.69 -8.73 16.22
CA ILE A 74 -3.28 -9.78 15.28
C ILE A 74 -3.67 -9.38 13.86
N PHE A 75 -4.92 -8.98 13.62
CA PHE A 75 -5.36 -8.56 12.28
C PHE A 75 -4.53 -7.39 11.76
N LEU A 76 -4.26 -6.40 12.61
CA LEU A 76 -3.42 -5.26 12.26
C LEU A 76 -1.99 -5.69 11.86
N ALA A 77 -1.37 -6.58 12.64
CA ALA A 77 -0.05 -7.12 12.33
C ALA A 77 -0.05 -7.93 11.02
N VAL A 78 -1.06 -8.75 10.79
CA VAL A 78 -1.23 -9.55 9.57
C VAL A 78 -1.40 -8.65 8.35
N PHE A 79 -2.20 -7.59 8.43
CA PHE A 79 -2.38 -6.68 7.29
C PHE A 79 -1.15 -5.82 7.01
N CYS A 80 -0.42 -5.36 8.03
CA CYS A 80 0.86 -4.66 7.85
C CYS A 80 1.94 -5.56 7.24
N THR A 81 2.04 -6.81 7.67
CA THR A 81 2.99 -7.77 7.08
C THR A 81 2.59 -8.14 5.64
N LEU A 82 1.31 -8.35 5.38
CA LEU A 82 0.80 -8.59 4.03
C LEU A 82 1.05 -7.39 3.10
N LEU A 83 0.90 -6.16 3.61
CA LEU A 83 1.26 -4.95 2.89
C LEU A 83 2.75 -4.94 2.50
N SER A 84 3.65 -5.28 3.43
CA SER A 84 5.08 -5.42 3.13
C SER A 84 5.34 -6.48 2.06
N VAL A 85 4.71 -7.65 2.15
CA VAL A 85 4.86 -8.71 1.13
C VAL A 85 4.39 -8.22 -0.24
N ILE A 86 3.20 -7.63 -0.34
CA ILE A 86 2.67 -7.12 -1.61
C ILE A 86 3.52 -5.98 -2.17
N SER A 87 3.98 -5.04 -1.33
CA SER A 87 4.90 -3.98 -1.77
C SER A 87 6.24 -4.55 -2.25
N SER A 88 6.75 -5.60 -1.60
CA SER A 88 7.96 -6.33 -2.03
C SER A 88 7.78 -6.94 -3.42
N LEU A 89 6.58 -7.44 -3.74
CA LEU A 89 6.29 -8.00 -5.06
C LEU A 89 6.22 -6.91 -6.15
N PHE A 90 5.80 -5.69 -5.81
CA PHE A 90 5.69 -4.60 -6.77
C PHE A 90 7.02 -3.85 -7.00
N LEU A 91 7.93 -3.80 -6.02
CA LEU A 91 9.21 -3.07 -6.10
C LEU A 91 10.12 -3.51 -7.28
N PRO A 92 10.38 -4.81 -7.50
CA PRO A 92 11.22 -5.29 -8.60
C PRO A 92 10.74 -4.84 -9.98
N SER A 93 9.43 -4.67 -10.17
CA SER A 93 8.85 -4.23 -11.44
C SER A 93 9.27 -2.82 -11.85
N HIS A 94 9.77 -2.02 -10.90
CA HIS A 94 10.17 -0.64 -11.11
C HIS A 94 11.67 -0.38 -11.05
N LEU A 95 12.46 -1.32 -10.53
CA LEU A 95 13.91 -1.17 -10.42
C LEU A 95 14.59 -1.37 -11.80
N PRO A 96 15.62 -0.59 -12.13
CA PRO A 96 16.44 -0.84 -13.32
C PRO A 96 17.15 -2.20 -13.18
N SER A 97 17.35 -2.88 -14.30
CA SER A 97 18.00 -4.22 -14.38
C SER A 97 19.43 -4.27 -13.83
N SER A 98 20.00 -3.11 -13.50
CA SER A 98 21.33 -2.96 -12.89
C SER A 98 21.37 -3.27 -11.40
N PHE A 99 20.22 -3.46 -10.73
CA PHE A 99 20.19 -3.70 -9.28
C PHE A 99 20.44 -5.21 -8.98
N PRO A 100 21.55 -5.59 -8.30
CA PRO A 100 21.96 -6.99 -8.13
C PRO A 100 21.09 -7.81 -7.16
N LEU A 101 20.13 -7.18 -6.48
CA LEU A 101 19.14 -7.83 -5.60
C LEU A 101 17.93 -8.38 -6.37
N SER A 102 18.09 -8.72 -7.64
CA SER A 102 17.06 -9.41 -8.43
C SER A 102 16.86 -10.83 -7.89
N PHE A 103 16.08 -10.95 -6.82
CA PHE A 103 15.48 -12.21 -6.43
C PHE A 103 14.74 -12.77 -7.66
N PRO A 104 14.99 -14.03 -8.06
CA PRO A 104 14.27 -14.64 -9.17
C PRO A 104 12.81 -14.83 -8.74
N LEU A 105 11.96 -13.84 -9.02
CA LEU A 105 10.54 -13.97 -8.72
C LEU A 105 9.96 -15.10 -9.59
N PRO A 106 9.19 -16.03 -9.00
CA PRO A 106 8.52 -17.09 -9.75
C PRO A 106 7.57 -16.46 -10.79
N SER A 107 7.64 -16.97 -12.02
CA SER A 107 6.94 -16.44 -13.21
C SER A 107 5.41 -16.32 -13.07
N ILE A 108 4.81 -16.93 -12.03
CA ILE A 108 3.38 -16.91 -11.74
C ILE A 108 2.85 -15.48 -11.46
N LEU A 109 3.73 -14.54 -11.06
CA LEU A 109 3.36 -13.14 -10.80
C LEU A 109 3.64 -12.19 -11.99
N SER A 110 3.99 -12.70 -13.18
CA SER A 110 4.32 -11.87 -14.35
C SER A 110 3.16 -11.02 -14.91
N ILE A 111 1.95 -11.15 -14.36
CA ILE A 111 0.74 -10.43 -14.77
C ILE A 111 0.88 -8.90 -14.58
N THR A 112 1.74 -8.45 -13.66
CA THR A 112 1.89 -7.01 -13.33
C THR A 112 3.20 -6.38 -13.82
N GLY A 113 4.05 -7.12 -14.55
CA GLY A 113 5.33 -6.60 -15.02
C GLY A 113 5.20 -5.55 -16.13
N PRO A 114 6.22 -4.69 -16.34
CA PRO A 114 6.27 -3.68 -17.42
C PRO A 114 6.27 -4.28 -18.84
N ARG A 115 6.37 -5.61 -18.97
CA ARG A 115 6.17 -6.38 -20.22
C ARG A 115 4.72 -6.79 -20.47
N SER A 116 3.79 -6.43 -19.59
CA SER A 116 2.37 -6.64 -19.81
C SER A 116 1.93 -5.91 -21.08
N SER A 117 1.16 -6.60 -21.93
CA SER A 117 0.53 -6.03 -23.12
C SER A 117 -0.40 -4.86 -22.80
N ASN A 118 -0.75 -4.65 -21.51
CA ASN A 118 -1.56 -3.52 -21.06
C ASN A 118 -1.02 -2.92 -19.74
N PRO A 119 -0.07 -1.97 -19.81
CA PRO A 119 0.54 -1.36 -18.63
C PRO A 119 -0.48 -0.60 -17.76
N THR A 120 -1.55 -0.07 -18.35
CA THR A 120 -2.61 0.63 -17.62
C THR A 120 -3.36 -0.31 -16.67
N ARG A 121 -3.67 -1.53 -17.12
CA ARG A 121 -4.36 -2.53 -16.28
C ARG A 121 -3.48 -2.97 -15.11
N ALA A 122 -2.19 -3.21 -15.35
CA ALA A 122 -1.25 -3.59 -14.29
C ALA A 122 -1.15 -2.52 -13.18
N ILE A 123 -1.03 -1.24 -13.57
CA ILE A 123 -0.97 -0.13 -12.60
C ILE A 123 -2.28 -0.01 -11.81
N ARG A 124 -3.45 -0.21 -12.46
CA ARG A 124 -4.75 -0.20 -11.75
C ARG A 124 -4.87 -1.33 -10.73
N VAL A 125 -4.46 -2.54 -11.10
CA VAL A 125 -4.47 -3.68 -10.17
C VAL A 125 -3.60 -3.38 -8.95
N GLN A 126 -2.35 -2.91 -9.17
CA GLN A 126 -1.47 -2.50 -8.08
C GLN A 126 -2.13 -1.45 -7.17
N ALA A 127 -2.77 -0.43 -7.77
CA ALA A 127 -3.43 0.63 -7.03
C ALA A 127 -4.59 0.12 -6.19
N PHE A 128 -5.48 -0.71 -6.75
CA PHE A 128 -6.61 -1.28 -6.04
C PHE A 128 -6.18 -2.26 -4.95
N THR A 129 -5.13 -3.05 -5.16
CA THR A 129 -4.59 -3.93 -4.12
C THR A 129 -4.07 -3.13 -2.93
N LEU A 130 -3.29 -2.07 -3.18
CA LEU A 130 -2.81 -1.17 -2.11
C LEU A 130 -3.96 -0.44 -1.42
N LEU A 131 -5.00 -0.04 -2.17
CA LEU A 131 -6.20 0.58 -1.63
C LEU A 131 -6.94 -0.38 -0.69
N ALA A 132 -7.21 -1.60 -1.14
CA ALA A 132 -7.89 -2.62 -0.36
C ALA A 132 -7.11 -2.92 0.94
N LEU A 133 -5.79 -3.08 0.86
CA LEU A 133 -4.95 -3.28 2.04
C LEU A 133 -4.96 -2.06 2.98
N SER A 134 -4.94 -0.84 2.44
CA SER A 134 -5.05 0.36 3.29
C SER A 134 -6.38 0.41 4.05
N LEU A 135 -7.48 -0.01 3.41
CA LEU A 135 -8.79 -0.10 4.07
C LEU A 135 -8.85 -1.22 5.10
N LEU A 136 -8.21 -2.37 4.85
CA LEU A 136 -8.11 -3.45 5.84
C LEU A 136 -7.28 -3.05 7.06
N ILE A 137 -6.15 -2.34 6.84
CA ILE A 137 -5.35 -1.78 7.93
C ILE A 137 -6.19 -0.77 8.73
N LEU A 138 -6.87 0.16 8.07
CA LEU A 138 -7.74 1.12 8.75
C LEU A 138 -8.86 0.42 9.54
N SER A 139 -9.46 -0.61 8.95
CA SER A 139 -10.52 -1.41 9.59
C SER A 139 -10.05 -2.15 10.84
N ALA A 140 -8.78 -2.55 10.92
CA ALA A 140 -8.20 -3.15 12.12
C ALA A 140 -7.68 -2.10 13.11
N LEU A 141 -7.17 -0.98 12.60
CA LEU A 141 -6.59 0.11 13.39
C LEU A 141 -7.63 0.81 14.26
N VAL A 142 -8.80 1.14 13.69
CA VAL A 142 -9.88 1.83 14.44
C VAL A 142 -10.33 1.06 15.68
N PRO A 143 -10.73 -0.24 15.60
CA PRO A 143 -11.11 -0.98 16.80
C PRO A 143 -9.92 -1.21 17.73
N TYR A 144 -8.70 -1.39 17.19
CA TYR A 144 -7.50 -1.53 18.02
C TYR A 144 -7.26 -0.29 18.89
N ASP A 145 -7.30 0.91 18.30
CA ASP A 145 -7.11 2.17 19.02
C ASP A 145 -8.24 2.43 20.04
N LEU A 146 -9.50 2.16 19.66
CA LEU A 146 -10.64 2.29 20.56
C LEU A 146 -10.50 1.34 21.77
N PHE A 147 -10.17 0.07 21.55
CA PHE A 147 -9.96 -0.89 22.63
C PHE A 147 -8.76 -0.51 23.48
N ALA A 148 -7.66 -0.08 22.87
CA ALA A 148 -6.46 0.31 23.60
C ALA A 148 -6.69 1.50 24.56
N ILE A 149 -7.52 2.47 24.17
CA ILE A 149 -7.81 3.67 24.96
C ILE A 149 -8.88 3.42 26.03
N GLU A 150 -9.99 2.80 25.64
CA GLU A 150 -11.20 2.71 26.48
C GLU A 150 -11.21 1.48 27.39
N ARG A 151 -10.59 0.38 26.94
CA ARG A 151 -10.73 -0.91 27.62
C ARG A 151 -9.51 -1.24 28.49
N SER A 152 -9.77 -2.15 29.41
CA SER A 152 -8.79 -2.75 30.31
C SER A 152 -8.94 -4.27 30.23
N ALA A 153 -7.86 -4.98 30.55
CA ALA A 153 -7.89 -6.43 30.67
C ALA A 153 -8.86 -6.80 31.79
N LYS A 154 -9.83 -7.67 31.50
CA LYS A 154 -10.72 -8.17 32.54
C LYS A 154 -9.99 -9.25 33.31
N ILE A 155 -9.62 -8.95 34.54
CA ILE A 155 -8.90 -9.86 35.43
C ILE A 155 -9.92 -10.47 36.38
N SER A 156 -10.07 -11.79 36.33
CA SER A 156 -10.95 -12.53 37.22
C SER A 156 -10.13 -13.59 37.95
N ALA A 157 -10.08 -13.48 39.28
CA ALA A 157 -9.40 -14.43 40.14
C ALA A 157 -10.42 -15.26 40.93
N MET A 158 -10.21 -16.58 40.96
CA MET A 158 -11.01 -17.50 41.75
C MET A 158 -10.13 -18.21 42.77
N ILE A 159 -10.52 -18.16 44.05
CA ILE A 159 -9.90 -18.94 45.13
C ILE A 159 -10.82 -20.14 45.38
N GLY A 160 -10.42 -21.32 44.89
CA GLY A 160 -11.31 -22.48 44.84
C GLY A 160 -12.53 -22.21 43.96
N LYS A 161 -13.71 -22.00 44.59
CA LYS A 161 -14.97 -21.68 43.89
C LYS A 161 -15.48 -20.25 44.18
N LEU A 162 -14.77 -19.49 45.02
CA LEU A 162 -15.17 -18.14 45.38
C LEU A 162 -14.48 -17.13 44.47
N SER A 163 -15.26 -16.22 43.86
CA SER A 163 -14.72 -15.12 43.07
C SER A 163 -14.21 -14.04 44.01
N VAL A 164 -12.97 -13.59 43.79
CA VAL A 164 -12.42 -12.44 44.52
C VAL A 164 -13.09 -11.16 43.99
N PRO A 165 -13.52 -10.22 44.85
CA PRO A 165 -14.06 -8.93 44.41
C PRO A 165 -13.03 -8.10 43.65
N ASP A 166 -13.46 -7.42 42.58
CA ASP A 166 -12.58 -6.61 41.70
C ASP A 166 -11.84 -5.50 42.47
N SER A 167 -12.40 -5.00 43.58
CA SER A 167 -11.76 -3.97 44.42
C SER A 167 -10.46 -4.46 45.06
N GLU A 168 -10.40 -5.72 45.51
CA GLU A 168 -9.19 -6.29 46.10
C GLU A 168 -8.12 -6.58 45.03
N LEU A 169 -8.57 -6.97 43.83
CA LEU A 169 -7.67 -7.21 42.70
C LEU A 169 -7.00 -5.91 42.24
N GLN A 170 -7.74 -4.80 42.18
CA GLN A 170 -7.15 -3.50 41.82
C GLN A 170 -6.10 -3.02 42.83
N GLU A 171 -6.28 -3.28 44.13
CA GLU A 171 -5.27 -2.94 45.14
C GLU A 171 -4.01 -3.80 44.97
N GLN A 172 -4.17 -5.10 44.71
CA GLN A 172 -3.04 -6.00 44.46
C GLN A 172 -2.29 -5.67 43.16
N GLU A 173 -3.01 -5.36 42.09
CA GLU A 173 -2.45 -4.91 40.81
C GLU A 173 -1.58 -3.65 40.98
N LYS A 174 -2.10 -2.68 41.74
CA LYS A 174 -1.37 -1.45 42.06
C LYS A 174 -0.13 -1.74 42.91
N GLY A 175 -0.19 -2.71 43.81
CA GLY A 175 0.95 -3.18 44.60
C GLY A 175 2.04 -3.87 43.76
N LEU A 176 1.63 -4.58 42.69
CA LEU A 176 2.54 -5.25 41.76
C LEU A 176 3.05 -4.32 40.64
N GLY A 177 2.53 -3.10 40.55
CA GLY A 177 2.87 -2.14 39.50
C GLY A 177 2.36 -2.55 38.12
N ILE A 178 1.35 -3.42 38.04
CA ILE A 178 0.75 -3.88 36.79
C ILE A 178 -0.53 -3.08 36.58
N SER A 179 -0.65 -2.39 35.45
CA SER A 179 -1.89 -1.70 35.08
C SER A 179 -2.76 -2.62 34.22
N ALA A 180 -4.03 -2.78 34.59
CA ALA A 180 -5.02 -3.45 33.75
C ALA A 180 -5.33 -2.66 32.46
N LYS A 181 -5.04 -1.35 32.42
CA LYS A 181 -5.33 -0.50 31.27
C LYS A 181 -4.36 -0.80 30.13
N TYR A 182 -4.91 -1.16 28.96
CA TYR A 182 -4.09 -1.49 27.79
C TYR A 182 -3.17 -0.35 27.38
N TRP A 183 -3.69 0.88 27.39
CA TRP A 183 -2.90 2.05 27.02
C TRP A 183 -1.64 2.21 27.87
N ASP A 184 -1.54 1.69 29.09
CA ASP A 184 -0.33 1.87 29.90
C ASP A 184 0.84 0.99 29.45
N SER A 185 0.56 -0.01 28.62
CA SER A 185 1.58 -0.88 28.03
C SER A 185 2.26 -0.20 26.84
N ASN A 186 3.56 0.09 26.99
CA ASN A 186 4.36 0.74 25.93
C ASN A 186 4.30 -0.01 24.58
N PHE A 187 4.29 -1.35 24.59
CA PHE A 187 4.25 -2.14 23.36
C PHE A 187 2.94 -1.96 22.57
N ILE A 188 1.81 -1.71 23.24
CA ILE A 188 0.51 -1.43 22.61
C ILE A 188 0.54 -0.05 21.96
N ARG A 189 1.08 0.96 22.68
CA ARG A 189 1.25 2.32 22.15
C ARG A 189 2.13 2.34 20.90
N TRP A 190 3.26 1.65 20.93
CA TRP A 190 4.18 1.60 19.79
C TRP A 190 3.57 0.92 18.56
N GLN A 191 2.80 -0.16 18.77
CA GLN A 191 2.07 -0.80 17.69
C GLN A 191 1.06 0.17 17.05
N ALA A 192 0.17 0.79 17.84
CA ALA A 192 -0.82 1.77 17.36
C ALA A 192 -0.16 2.91 16.57
N LEU A 193 0.90 3.50 17.15
CA LEU A 193 1.59 4.66 16.55
C LEU A 193 2.29 4.29 15.23
N SER A 194 2.86 3.08 15.13
CA SER A 194 3.57 2.64 13.93
C SER A 194 2.66 2.33 12.73
N SER A 195 1.41 1.92 12.98
CA SER A 195 0.46 1.57 11.92
C SER A 195 -0.14 2.78 11.20
N ILE A 196 -0.27 3.93 11.87
CA ILE A 196 -0.80 5.16 11.27
C ILE A 196 -0.01 5.59 10.02
N PRO A 197 1.32 5.76 10.05
CA PRO A 197 2.07 6.16 8.87
C PRO A 197 2.08 5.07 7.78
N ALA A 198 2.03 3.78 8.15
CA ALA A 198 1.91 2.68 7.18
C ALA A 198 0.60 2.80 6.38
N PHE A 199 -0.51 3.07 7.06
CA PHE A 199 -1.80 3.34 6.43
C PHE A 199 -1.74 4.54 5.49
N LEU A 200 -1.27 5.70 5.97
CA LEU A 200 -1.24 6.94 5.20
C LEU A 200 -0.37 6.81 3.94
N LEU A 201 0.81 6.20 4.04
CA LEU A 201 1.68 6.00 2.89
C LEU A 201 1.13 4.97 1.90
N SER A 202 0.48 3.90 2.38
CA SER A 202 -0.21 2.95 1.50
C SER A 202 -1.34 3.62 0.71
N LEU A 203 -2.13 4.47 1.37
CA LEU A 203 -3.21 5.22 0.73
C LEU A 203 -2.67 6.20 -0.32
N LEU A 204 -1.64 6.98 0.03
CA LEU A 204 -0.98 7.90 -0.90
C LEU A 204 -0.37 7.17 -2.10
N ALA A 205 0.30 6.04 -1.86
CA ALA A 205 0.84 5.19 -2.92
C ALA A 205 -0.28 4.73 -3.87
N SER A 206 -1.40 4.25 -3.34
CA SER A 206 -2.55 3.84 -4.14
C SER A 206 -3.12 4.98 -5.00
N LEU A 207 -3.36 6.15 -4.40
CA LEU A 207 -3.87 7.33 -5.11
C LEU A 207 -2.94 7.78 -6.23
N LEU A 208 -1.62 7.79 -5.99
CA LEU A 208 -0.64 8.13 -7.01
C LEU A 208 -0.64 7.12 -8.17
N HIS A 209 -0.81 5.82 -7.87
CA HIS A 209 -0.91 4.79 -8.90
C HIS A 209 -2.19 4.96 -9.75
N LEU A 210 -3.35 5.25 -9.13
CA LEU A 210 -4.59 5.55 -9.85
C LEU A 210 -4.44 6.79 -10.74
N HIS A 211 -3.86 7.87 -10.21
CA HIS A 211 -3.62 9.08 -10.98
C HIS A 211 -2.72 8.80 -12.19
N THR A 212 -1.64 8.04 -12.00
CA THR A 212 -0.72 7.63 -13.07
C THR A 212 -1.43 6.79 -14.13
N ALA A 213 -2.28 5.84 -13.73
CA ALA A 213 -3.06 5.03 -14.67
C ALA A 213 -4.04 5.88 -15.49
N ASN A 214 -4.67 6.89 -14.87
CA ASN A 214 -5.60 7.79 -15.55
C ASN A 214 -4.89 8.69 -16.56
N VAL A 215 -3.72 9.22 -16.22
CA VAL A 215 -2.88 10.01 -17.15
C VAL A 215 -2.43 9.15 -18.33
N LEU A 216 -1.96 7.92 -18.07
CA LEU A 216 -1.53 7.00 -19.12
C LEU A 216 -2.68 6.62 -20.07
N SER A 217 -3.86 6.32 -19.51
CA SER A 217 -5.06 6.00 -20.32
C SER A 217 -5.43 7.12 -21.28
N LYS A 218 -5.39 8.39 -20.82
CA LYS A 218 -5.68 9.55 -21.68
C LYS A 218 -4.64 9.74 -22.79
N SER A 219 -3.38 9.45 -22.50
CA SER A 219 -2.29 9.54 -23.50
C SER A 219 -2.38 8.46 -24.58
N ILE A 220 -2.88 7.27 -24.27
CA ILE A 220 -3.03 6.20 -25.26
C ILE A 220 -4.21 6.50 -26.20
N SER A 221 -5.34 6.95 -25.67
CA SER A 221 -6.54 7.28 -26.48
C SER A 221 -6.30 8.37 -27.53
N THR A 222 -5.36 9.29 -27.29
CA THR A 222 -4.99 10.34 -28.26
C THR A 222 -4.06 9.84 -29.38
N ASN A 223 -3.47 8.66 -29.24
CA ASN A 223 -2.53 8.07 -30.21
C ASN A 223 -3.13 6.90 -31.00
N VAL A 224 -4.40 6.52 -30.77
CA VAL A 224 -5.06 5.48 -31.56
C VAL A 224 -5.39 6.05 -32.94
N LEU A 225 -4.53 5.69 -33.88
CA LEU A 225 -4.61 5.95 -35.31
C LEU A 225 -5.97 5.57 -35.90
N THR A 226 -6.56 6.48 -36.65
CA THR A 226 -7.56 6.18 -37.68
C THR A 226 -6.90 5.27 -38.73
N ARG A 227 -7.19 3.96 -38.68
CA ARG A 227 -6.85 3.03 -39.77
C ARG A 227 -7.59 3.51 -41.03
N PRO A 228 -6.91 3.88 -42.13
CA PRO A 228 -7.63 4.22 -43.35
C PRO A 228 -8.35 2.98 -43.87
N THR A 229 -9.65 3.10 -44.07
CA THR A 229 -10.52 2.04 -44.58
C THR A 229 -10.51 1.92 -46.11
N ASN A 230 -9.88 2.86 -46.82
CA ASN A 230 -9.99 2.96 -48.27
C ASN A 230 -8.62 2.93 -48.94
N GLY A 231 -7.92 1.79 -49.00
CA GLY A 231 -6.82 1.47 -49.95
C GLY A 231 -5.62 2.45 -50.08
N ASN A 232 -5.66 3.58 -49.40
CA ASN A 232 -4.75 4.70 -49.49
C ASN A 232 -3.76 4.58 -48.35
N ALA A 233 -2.56 5.10 -48.60
CA ALA A 233 -1.45 5.09 -47.65
C ALA A 233 -1.89 5.43 -46.21
N PRO A 234 -1.36 4.73 -45.19
CA PRO A 234 -1.65 5.05 -43.80
C PRO A 234 -1.27 6.49 -43.45
N THR A 235 -2.29 7.30 -43.20
CA THR A 235 -2.13 8.64 -42.63
C THR A 235 -2.05 8.51 -41.11
N TYR A 236 -0.91 8.86 -40.53
CA TYR A 236 -0.71 8.89 -39.10
C TYR A 236 -0.99 10.31 -38.61
N THR A 237 -2.15 10.51 -37.99
CA THR A 237 -2.47 11.78 -37.32
C THR A 237 -2.13 11.65 -35.85
N TYR A 238 -1.19 12.46 -35.36
CA TYR A 238 -0.91 12.57 -33.93
C TYR A 238 -1.31 13.97 -33.46
N THR A 239 -2.24 14.03 -32.53
CA THR A 239 -2.65 15.29 -31.91
C THR A 239 -1.81 15.52 -30.66
N THR A 240 -0.75 16.31 -30.77
CA THR A 240 -0.09 16.87 -29.59
C THR A 240 -0.88 18.11 -29.15
N ARG A 241 -1.00 18.30 -27.83
CA ARG A 241 -1.90 19.27 -27.15
C ARG A 241 -1.79 20.74 -27.62
N MET A 242 -0.88 21.10 -28.52
CA MET A 242 -0.80 22.44 -29.14
C MET A 242 -0.44 22.44 -30.64
N ARG A 243 -0.37 21.28 -31.31
CA ARG A 243 -0.10 21.21 -32.75
C ARG A 243 -0.60 19.89 -33.30
N THR A 244 -1.58 19.96 -34.19
CA THR A 244 -2.01 18.81 -35.00
C THR A 244 -0.98 18.64 -36.11
N ARG A 245 -0.22 17.55 -36.09
CA ARG A 245 0.65 17.18 -37.22
C ARG A 245 0.07 15.95 -37.89
N THR A 246 -0.20 16.08 -39.17
CA THR A 246 -0.65 14.98 -40.04
C THR A 246 0.56 14.52 -40.84
N MET A 247 1.06 13.31 -40.57
CA MET A 247 2.10 12.70 -41.39
C MET A 247 1.45 11.71 -42.35
N THR A 248 1.58 11.98 -43.65
CA THR A 248 1.14 11.08 -44.72
C THR A 248 2.36 10.31 -45.23
N VAL A 249 2.44 9.01 -44.97
CA VAL A 249 3.56 8.18 -45.44
C VAL A 249 3.22 7.64 -46.82
N ALA A 250 3.67 8.31 -47.88
CA ALA A 250 3.48 7.81 -49.24
C ALA A 250 4.35 6.57 -49.50
N THR A 251 3.72 5.46 -49.91
CA THR A 251 4.35 4.14 -50.05
C THR A 251 5.35 4.00 -51.19
N ASP A 252 5.45 4.95 -52.12
CA ASP A 252 6.15 4.72 -53.39
C ASP A 252 7.53 5.38 -53.57
N SER A 253 8.14 6.02 -52.56
CA SER A 253 9.51 6.57 -52.76
C SER A 253 10.35 6.87 -51.51
N GLY A 254 9.99 6.38 -50.31
CA GLY A 254 10.81 6.58 -49.11
C GLY A 254 11.06 8.05 -48.71
N SER A 255 10.33 9.00 -49.30
CA SER A 255 10.43 10.43 -49.02
C SER A 255 9.38 10.82 -47.97
N LEU A 256 9.85 11.12 -46.75
CA LEU A 256 9.04 11.70 -45.68
C LEU A 256 8.74 13.17 -46.03
N LYS A 257 7.52 13.46 -46.49
CA LYS A 257 7.03 14.84 -46.57
C LYS A 257 6.38 15.22 -45.24
N ASP A 258 7.09 16.01 -44.44
CA ASP A 258 6.52 16.71 -43.30
C ASP A 258 5.66 17.87 -43.80
N THR A 259 4.36 17.63 -43.95
CA THR A 259 3.40 18.71 -44.21
C THR A 259 2.96 19.30 -42.87
N GLU A 260 3.53 20.45 -42.52
CA GLU A 260 3.08 21.21 -41.34
C GLU A 260 1.72 21.84 -41.65
N VAL A 261 0.64 21.22 -41.16
CA VAL A 261 -0.70 21.81 -41.21
C VAL A 261 -0.74 22.95 -40.18
N GLY A 262 -1.14 24.14 -40.65
CA GLY A 262 -1.05 25.40 -39.93
C GLY A 262 -1.71 25.44 -38.54
N SER A 263 -1.36 26.48 -37.78
CA SER A 263 -1.89 26.76 -36.44
C SER A 263 -3.41 26.84 -36.42
N VAL A 264 -4.02 26.25 -35.39
CA VAL A 264 -5.48 26.07 -35.20
C VAL A 264 -6.24 27.40 -34.98
N GLU A 265 -5.60 28.56 -35.12
CA GLU A 265 -6.25 29.87 -34.96
C GLU A 265 -7.13 30.31 -36.15
N GLU A 266 -7.17 29.56 -37.26
CA GLU A 266 -7.83 30.03 -38.50
C GLU A 266 -9.06 29.20 -38.95
N ILE A 267 -9.75 28.50 -38.05
CA ILE A 267 -10.97 27.71 -38.39
C ILE A 267 -12.20 28.13 -37.55
N GLU A 268 -12.23 29.35 -37.03
CA GLU A 268 -13.42 29.93 -36.37
C GLU A 268 -13.91 31.20 -37.08
N LYS A 269 -13.90 31.20 -38.43
CA LYS A 269 -14.61 32.19 -39.26
C LYS A 269 -15.07 31.60 -40.59
N VAL A 270 -16.05 30.69 -40.56
CA VAL A 270 -17.06 30.52 -41.64
C VAL A 270 -18.36 30.06 -41.01
#